data_AF-A0A7U6B2T3-F1
#
_entry.id   AF-A0A7U6B2T3-F1
#
_cell.length_a   1.000
_cell.length_b   1.000
_cell.length_c   1.000
_cell.angle_alpha   90.00
_cell.angle_beta   90.00
_cell.angle_gamma   90.00
#
_symmetry.space_group_name_H-M   'P 1'
#
loop_
_entity.id
_entity.type
_entity.pdbx_description
1 polymer ?
#
loop_
_entity_poly.entity_id
_entity_poly.type
_entity_poly.pdbx_seq_one_letter_code
_entity_poly.pdbx_strand_id
1 'polypeptide(L)'
;MQSIQLEQFEQGLREVLRLLERDESGGAALPADHPAVKAAAACELMLPQPLTATTLAQAARHKIDNVQVLLARAREHEKLPPEAQLAADEGYLVGEEDLNRPR
;
A
#
# COMPACT_ATOMS: atom_id res chain seq x y z
N MET A 1 -5.51 15.68 1.72
CA MET A 1 -5.46 15.31 0.27
C MET A 1 -4.77 13.98 0.03
N GLN A 2 -3.67 13.68 0.74
CA GLN A 2 -3.01 12.37 0.68
C GLN A 2 -3.90 11.21 1.16
N SER A 3 -4.77 11.45 2.16
CA SER A 3 -5.72 10.45 2.68
C SER A 3 -6.66 9.90 1.61
N ILE A 4 -7.22 10.76 0.74
CA ILE A 4 -8.13 10.36 -0.35
C ILE A 4 -7.44 9.44 -1.36
N GLN A 5 -6.17 9.74 -1.71
CA GLN A 5 -5.40 8.90 -2.64
C GLN A 5 -5.10 7.53 -2.02
N LEU A 6 -4.75 7.49 -0.73
CA LEU A 6 -4.53 6.24 0.00
C LEU A 6 -5.81 5.40 0.13
N GLU A 7 -6.97 6.03 0.29
CA GLU A 7 -8.28 5.36 0.32
C GLU A 7 -8.63 4.73 -1.03
N GLN A 8 -8.45 5.46 -2.13
CA GLN A 8 -8.66 4.93 -3.48
C GLN A 8 -7.73 3.75 -3.78
N PHE A 9 -6.48 3.86 -3.31
CA PHE A 9 -5.49 2.82 -3.47
C PHE A 9 -5.85 1.55 -2.66
N GLU A 10 -6.27 1.71 -1.40
CA GLU A 10 -6.77 0.59 -0.59
C GLU A 10 -7.98 -0.08 -1.26
N GLN A 11 -8.91 0.71 -1.80
CA GLN A 11 -10.09 0.19 -2.49
C GLN A 11 -9.71 -0.63 -3.73
N GLY A 12 -8.74 -0.17 -4.52
CA GLY A 12 -8.21 -0.91 -5.67
C GLY A 12 -7.59 -2.26 -5.26
N LEU A 13 -6.81 -2.30 -4.17
CA LEU A 13 -6.22 -3.54 -3.67
C LEU A 13 -7.28 -4.51 -3.11
N ARG A 14 -8.34 -4.00 -2.48
CA ARG A 14 -9.47 -4.83 -2.03
C ARG A 14 -10.23 -5.43 -3.21
N GLU A 15 -10.35 -4.70 -4.32
CA GLU A 15 -10.92 -5.23 -5.56
C GLU A 15 -10.09 -6.39 -6.12
N VAL A 16 -8.76 -6.30 -6.08
CA VAL A 16 -7.88 -7.43 -6.43
C VAL A 16 -8.23 -8.67 -5.61
N LEU A 17 -8.35 -8.53 -4.28
CA LEU A 17 -8.71 -9.65 -3.41
C LEU A 17 -10.09 -10.24 -3.75
N ARG A 18 -11.07 -9.38 -4.00
CA ARG A 18 -12.44 -9.80 -4.37
C ARG A 18 -12.47 -10.58 -5.69
N LEU A 19 -11.63 -10.19 -6.65
CA LEU A 19 -11.51 -10.90 -7.93
C LEU A 19 -10.81 -12.25 -7.77
N LEU A 20 -9.84 -12.36 -6.85
CA LEU A 20 -9.15 -13.61 -6.53
C LEU A 20 -10.02 -14.60 -5.74
N GLU A 21 -10.91 -14.11 -4.87
CA GLU A 21 -11.84 -14.98 -4.14
C GLU A 21 -12.84 -15.69 -5.07
N ARG A 22 -13.11 -15.10 -6.24
CA ARG A 22 -13.98 -15.68 -7.27
C ARG A 22 -13.22 -16.54 -8.27
N ASP A 23 -11.90 -16.60 -8.17
CA ASP A 23 -11.06 -17.38 -9.05
C ASP A 23 -11.02 -18.85 -8.57
N GLU A 24 -11.48 -19.76 -9.43
CA GLU A 24 -11.50 -21.20 -9.15
C GLU A 24 -10.21 -21.91 -9.60
N SER A 25 -9.18 -21.15 -10.01
CA SER A 25 -7.95 -21.70 -10.62
C SER A 25 -7.10 -22.57 -9.68
N GLY A 26 -7.49 -22.75 -8.40
CA GLY A 26 -6.96 -23.79 -7.54
C GLY A 26 -5.45 -23.73 -7.26
N GLY A 27 -4.84 -22.54 -7.39
CA GLY A 27 -3.40 -22.33 -7.20
C GLY A 27 -2.55 -22.42 -8.48
N ALA A 28 -3.18 -22.56 -9.65
CA ALA A 28 -2.49 -22.42 -10.93
C ALA A 28 -1.91 -21.01 -11.13
N ALA A 29 -0.97 -20.90 -12.06
CA ALA A 29 -0.44 -19.61 -12.47
C ALA A 29 -1.53 -18.75 -13.10
N LEU A 30 -1.64 -17.49 -12.68
CA LEU A 30 -2.60 -16.55 -13.24
C LEU A 30 -2.10 -16.06 -14.60
N PRO A 31 -2.94 -16.04 -15.64
CA PRO A 31 -2.56 -15.47 -16.91
C PRO A 31 -2.47 -13.94 -16.80
N ALA A 32 -1.65 -13.32 -17.65
CA ALA A 32 -1.42 -11.87 -17.61
C ALA A 32 -2.69 -11.04 -17.90
N ASP A 33 -3.67 -11.63 -18.59
CA ASP A 33 -4.95 -11.00 -18.91
C ASP A 33 -6.01 -11.16 -17.80
N HIS A 34 -5.69 -11.90 -16.72
CA HIS A 34 -6.60 -12.14 -15.61
C HIS A 34 -7.08 -10.82 -14.98
N PRO A 35 -8.37 -10.66 -14.67
CA PRO A 35 -8.91 -9.43 -14.11
C PRO A 35 -8.17 -8.95 -12.85
N ALA A 36 -7.82 -9.86 -11.95
CA ALA A 36 -7.07 -9.52 -10.73
C ALA A 36 -5.64 -9.02 -11.03
N VAL A 37 -4.99 -9.53 -12.08
CA VAL A 37 -3.64 -9.09 -12.48
C VAL A 37 -3.70 -7.68 -13.08
N LYS A 38 -4.73 -7.40 -13.90
CA LYS A 38 -4.96 -6.06 -14.44
C LYS A 38 -5.26 -5.04 -13.34
N ALA A 39 -6.10 -5.42 -12.38
CA ALA A 39 -6.42 -4.57 -11.23
C ALA A 39 -5.17 -4.31 -10.35
N ALA A 40 -4.34 -5.32 -10.13
CA ALA A 40 -3.08 -5.18 -9.42
C ALA A 40 -2.11 -4.23 -10.14
N ALA A 41 -2.00 -4.34 -11.47
CA ALA A 41 -1.17 -3.46 -12.28
C ALA A 41 -1.68 -2.00 -12.26
N ALA A 42 -3.00 -1.80 -12.28
CA ALA A 42 -3.60 -0.47 -12.14
C ALA A 42 -3.33 0.18 -10.77
N CYS A 43 -3.12 -0.65 -9.74
CA CYS A 43 -2.69 -0.22 -8.41
C CYS A 43 -1.16 -0.20 -8.26
N GLU A 44 -0.39 -0.24 -9.36
CA GLU A 44 1.08 -0.26 -9.36
C GLU A 44 1.67 -1.32 -8.39
N LEU A 45 0.95 -2.41 -8.16
CA LEU A 45 1.40 -3.47 -7.27
C LEU A 45 2.50 -4.27 -7.98
N MET A 46 3.65 -4.41 -7.32
CA MET A 46 4.70 -5.31 -7.79
C MET A 46 4.18 -6.75 -7.81
N LEU A 47 4.12 -7.33 -9.00
CA LEU A 47 3.59 -8.68 -9.20
C LEU A 47 4.57 -9.72 -8.64
N PRO A 48 4.11 -10.63 -7.76
CA PRO A 48 4.97 -11.65 -7.17
C PRO A 48 5.35 -12.74 -8.18
N GLN A 49 6.47 -13.41 -7.93
CA GLN A 49 6.88 -14.61 -8.66
C GLN A 49 7.02 -15.78 -7.66
N PRO A 50 6.32 -16.91 -7.86
CA PRO A 50 5.41 -17.20 -8.97
C PRO A 50 4.10 -16.39 -8.88
N LEU A 51 3.53 -16.02 -10.04
CA LEU A 51 2.26 -15.29 -10.11
C LEU A 51 1.08 -16.27 -10.03
N THR A 52 0.58 -16.50 -8.82
CA THR A 52 -0.59 -17.36 -8.55
C THR A 52 -1.63 -16.56 -7.77
N ALA A 53 -2.86 -17.08 -7.68
CA ALA A 53 -3.90 -16.45 -6.87
C ALA A 53 -3.48 -16.25 -5.41
N THR A 54 -2.79 -17.25 -4.83
CA THR A 54 -2.32 -17.18 -3.44
C THR A 54 -1.23 -16.12 -3.26
N THR A 55 -0.21 -16.09 -4.11
CA THR A 55 0.90 -15.14 -3.95
C THR A 55 0.44 -13.71 -4.23
N LEU A 56 -0.44 -13.53 -5.22
CA LEU A 56 -1.03 -12.21 -5.50
C LEU A 56 -1.93 -11.73 -4.36
N ALA A 57 -2.73 -12.62 -3.77
CA ALA A 57 -3.55 -12.28 -2.60
C ALA A 57 -2.69 -11.90 -1.39
N GLN A 58 -1.58 -12.61 -1.15
CA GLN A 58 -0.62 -12.26 -0.10
C GLN A 58 0.02 -10.90 -0.34
N ALA A 59 0.48 -10.63 -1.57
CA ALA A 59 1.07 -9.35 -1.93
C ALA A 59 0.07 -8.19 -1.76
N ALA A 60 -1.18 -8.38 -2.19
CA ALA A 60 -2.23 -7.38 -2.03
C ALA A 60 -2.57 -7.12 -0.55
N ARG A 61 -2.69 -8.17 0.28
CA ARG A 61 -2.91 -8.04 1.73
C ARG A 61 -1.78 -7.26 2.41
N HIS A 62 -0.53 -7.65 2.15
CA HIS A 62 0.62 -6.96 2.72
C HIS A 62 0.66 -5.47 2.32
N LYS A 63 0.31 -5.16 1.07
CA LYS A 63 0.24 -3.77 0.60
C LYS A 63 -0.90 -3.00 1.29
N ILE A 64 -2.07 -3.63 1.50
CA ILE A 64 -3.19 -3.03 2.26
C ILE A 64 -2.74 -2.69 3.69
N ASP A 65 -2.06 -3.60 4.38
CA ASP A 65 -1.58 -3.35 5.75
C ASP A 65 -0.68 -2.11 5.82
N ASN A 66 0.25 -1.98 4.86
CA ASN A 66 1.13 -0.81 4.77
C ASN A 66 0.34 0.49 4.49
N VAL A 67 -0.64 0.43 3.58
CA VAL A 67 -1.48 1.59 3.24
C VAL A 67 -2.33 2.01 4.42
N GLN A 68 -2.86 1.07 5.20
CA GLN A 68 -3.64 1.38 6.40
C GLN A 68 -2.81 2.11 7.46
N VAL A 69 -1.54 1.74 7.63
CA VAL A 69 -0.61 2.47 8.50
C VAL A 69 -0.41 3.91 8.02
N LEU A 70 -0.17 4.09 6.71
CA LEU A 70 0.00 5.43 6.12
C LEU A 70 -1.26 6.28 6.23
N LEU A 71 -2.43 5.68 6.02
CA LEU A 71 -3.72 6.34 6.08
C LEU A 71 -4.09 6.74 7.51
N ALA A 72 -3.79 5.88 8.49
CA ALA A 72 -3.91 6.24 9.90
C ALA A 72 -3.02 7.44 10.25
N ARG A 73 -1.76 7.43 9.80
CA ARG A 73 -0.82 8.54 10.00
C ARG A 73 -1.29 9.83 9.33
N ALA A 74 -1.73 9.76 8.08
CA ALA A 74 -2.25 10.91 7.33
C ALA A 74 -3.46 11.53 8.04
N ARG A 75 -4.37 10.71 8.56
CA ARG A 75 -5.54 11.18 9.32
C ARG A 75 -5.15 11.81 10.66
N GLU A 76 -4.16 11.28 11.36
CA GLU A 76 -3.66 11.90 12.59
C GLU A 76 -2.96 13.23 12.30
N HIS A 77 -2.18 13.33 11.22
CA HIS A 77 -1.52 14.56 10.79
C HIS A 77 -2.55 15.64 10.39
N GLU A 78 -3.59 15.27 9.64
CA GLU A 78 -4.69 16.18 9.26
C GLU A 78 -5.47 16.73 10.48
N LYS A 79 -5.41 16.06 11.65
CA LYS A 79 -6.02 16.54 12.90
C LYS A 79 -5.14 17.49 13.70
N LEU A 80 -3.83 17.53 13.44
CA LEU A 80 -2.93 18.44 14.14
C LEU A 80 -3.23 19.89 13.77
N PRO A 81 -3.06 20.85 14.70
CA PRO A 81 -3.09 22.26 14.35
C PRO A 81 -1.97 22.54 13.32
N PRO A 82 -2.14 23.53 12.41
CA PRO A 82 -1.21 23.77 11.30
C PRO A 82 0.25 23.97 11.73
N GLU A 83 0.43 24.55 12.91
CA GLU A 83 1.73 24.83 13.53
C GLU A 83 2.44 23.54 13.97
N ALA A 84 1.69 22.52 14.38
CA ALA A 84 2.19 21.20 14.71
C ALA A 84 2.35 20.29 13.47
N GLN A 85 1.60 20.53 12.40
CA GLN A 85 1.81 19.86 11.10
C GLN A 85 3.18 20.25 10.51
N LEU A 86 3.51 21.54 10.51
CA LEU A 86 4.82 22.07 10.09
C LEU A 86 5.97 21.45 10.91
N ALA A 87 5.84 21.40 12.23
CA ALA A 87 6.86 20.79 13.08
C ALA A 87 7.00 19.26 12.87
N ALA A 88 5.91 18.56 12.56
CA ALA A 88 5.96 17.12 12.24
C ALA A 88 6.63 16.86 10.88
N ASP A 89 6.43 17.75 9.91
CA ASP A 89 7.08 17.67 8.59
C ASP A 89 8.58 18.03 8.67
N GLU A 90 8.97 18.99 9.52
CA GLU A 90 10.37 19.39 9.74
C GLU A 90 11.18 18.43 10.64
N GLY A 91 10.54 17.83 11.66
CA GLY A 91 11.20 16.86 12.55
C GLY A 91 11.69 15.59 11.84
N TYR A 92 11.21 15.33 10.63
CA TYR A 92 11.67 14.25 9.76
C TYR A 92 13.07 14.52 9.17
N LEU A 93 13.44 15.78 8.93
CA LEU A 93 14.75 16.15 8.37
C LEU A 93 15.89 16.13 9.40
N VAL A 94 15.58 16.31 10.69
CA VAL A 94 16.60 16.41 11.75
C VAL A 94 17.06 15.03 12.28
N GLY A 95 16.28 13.97 12.02
CA GLY A 95 16.58 12.62 12.51
C GLY A 95 17.66 11.84 11.74
N GLU A 96 17.92 12.18 10.48
CA GLU A 96 18.91 11.46 9.65
C GLU A 96 20.33 12.04 9.76
N GLU A 97 20.50 13.30 10.19
CA GLU A 97 21.82 13.94 10.29
C GLU A 97 22.59 13.62 11.60
N ASP A 98 21.91 13.19 12.68
CA ASP A 98 22.57 12.91 13.97
C ASP A 98 23.10 11.45 14.10
N LEU A 99 22.74 10.55 13.18
CA LEU A 99 23.18 9.15 13.20
C LEU A 99 24.59 8.91 12.64
N ASN A 100 25.25 9.94 12.10
CA ASN A 100 26.57 9.83 11.46
C ASN A 100 27.68 10.68 12.11
N ARG A 101 27.58 10.96 13.41
CA ARG A 101 28.71 11.51 14.18
C ARG A 101 29.59 10.38 14.72
N PRO A 102 30.78 10.11 14.15
CA PRO A 102 31.76 9.26 14.81
C PRO A 102 32.23 9.94 16.10
N ARG A 103 32.21 9.20 17.19
CA ARG A 103 32.95 9.55 18.42
C ARG A 103 34.45 9.36 18.21
#